data_AF-A0A2J4XUZ5-F1
#
_entry.id   AF-A0A2J4XUZ5-F1
#
_cell.length_a   1.000
_cell.length_b   1.000
_cell.length_c   1.000
_cell.angle_alpha   90.00
_cell.angle_beta   90.00
_cell.angle_gamma   90.00
#
_symmetry.space_group_name_H-M   'P 1'
#
loop_
_entity.id
_entity.type
_entity.pdbx_description
1 polymer ?
#
loop_
_entity_poly.entity_id
_entity_poly.type
_entity_poly.pdbx_seq_one_letter_code
_entity_poly.pdbx_strand_id
1 'polypeptide(L)'
;DKGELKGAGFSFQVSDAQKYGQAIGHIGKLTSGSLKVGDAVQADVDQARRQRIRLNHSATHLMHAALRQVLGTHVAQKGSLVNDKALRFDFSHFEAMKPEEIRAVEDLVNAQIRRNLPIETNIMDIDAARESGAMALFGEKYDDRVRVLSMGDFSTELCGGTHASRT
;
A
#
# COMPACT_ATOMS: atom_id res chain seq x y z
N ASP A 1 -6.18 9.72 1.33
CA ASP A 1 -7.02 9.37 2.50
C ASP A 1 -8.20 10.30 2.62
N LYS A 2 -9.06 10.05 3.61
CA LYS A 2 -10.19 10.91 3.98
C LYS A 2 -10.09 11.28 5.45
N GLY A 3 -10.74 12.37 5.83
CA GLY A 3 -10.67 12.87 7.20
C GLY A 3 -11.17 14.30 7.32
N GLU A 4 -10.60 15.04 8.25
CA GLU A 4 -11.01 16.41 8.57
C GLU A 4 -9.78 17.26 8.91
N LEU A 5 -9.78 18.51 8.44
CA LEU A 5 -8.86 19.55 8.89
C LEU A 5 -9.64 20.53 9.77
N LYS A 6 -9.16 20.78 10.99
CA LYS A 6 -9.81 21.65 11.98
C LYS A 6 -8.87 22.72 12.47
N GLY A 7 -9.41 23.86 12.85
CA GLY A 7 -8.66 24.91 13.54
C GLY A 7 -9.60 25.81 14.32
N ALA A 8 -9.08 26.97 14.75
CA ALA A 8 -9.88 27.93 15.49
C ALA A 8 -10.98 28.53 14.59
N GLY A 9 -12.21 28.02 14.73
CA GLY A 9 -13.39 28.57 14.06
C GLY A 9 -13.64 28.06 12.64
N PHE A 10 -12.97 26.99 12.19
CA PHE A 10 -13.29 26.34 10.92
C PHE A 10 -13.19 24.81 10.99
N SER A 11 -13.91 24.15 10.08
CA SER A 11 -13.78 22.73 9.78
C SER A 11 -13.85 22.52 8.27
N PHE A 12 -12.93 21.72 7.76
CA PHE A 12 -12.84 21.32 6.36
C PHE A 12 -12.86 19.80 6.25
N GLN A 13 -13.91 19.25 5.66
CA GLN A 13 -14.04 17.82 5.44
C GLN A 13 -13.27 17.40 4.20
N VAL A 14 -12.27 16.53 4.36
CA VAL A 14 -11.43 16.02 3.27
C VAL A 14 -12.05 14.76 2.69
N SER A 15 -12.47 14.82 1.43
CA SER A 15 -13.05 13.70 0.68
C SER A 15 -12.02 12.94 -0.16
N ASP A 16 -10.90 13.59 -0.52
CA ASP A 16 -9.78 12.98 -1.24
C ASP A 16 -8.46 13.73 -0.97
N ALA A 17 -7.33 13.04 -1.15
CA ALA A 17 -6.00 13.65 -1.06
C ALA A 17 -5.14 13.19 -2.23
N GLN A 18 -4.57 14.16 -2.95
CA GLN A 18 -3.80 13.92 -4.18
C GLN A 18 -2.42 14.59 -4.11
N LYS A 19 -1.45 14.02 -4.83
CA LYS A 19 -0.11 14.59 -4.94
C LYS A 19 -0.03 15.47 -6.19
N TYR A 20 0.31 16.74 -6.01
CA TYR A 20 0.55 17.72 -7.09
C TYR A 20 2.02 18.13 -7.05
N GLY A 21 2.87 17.40 -7.80
CA GLY A 21 4.32 17.57 -7.71
C GLY A 21 4.83 17.18 -6.32
N GLN A 22 5.37 18.15 -5.57
CA GLN A 22 5.81 17.95 -4.19
C GLN A 22 4.73 18.27 -3.14
N ALA A 23 3.62 18.88 -3.53
CA ALA A 23 2.55 19.26 -2.61
C ALA A 23 1.51 18.15 -2.46
N ILE A 24 0.89 18.07 -1.28
CA ILE A 24 -0.29 17.24 -1.02
C ILE A 24 -1.53 18.15 -1.01
N GLY A 25 -2.38 18.00 -2.01
CA GLY A 25 -3.66 18.68 -2.07
C GLY A 25 -4.73 17.91 -1.30
N HIS A 26 -5.48 18.61 -0.45
CA HIS A 26 -6.63 18.08 0.27
C HIS A 26 -7.90 18.58 -0.42
N ILE A 27 -8.64 17.68 -1.06
CA ILE A 27 -9.87 17.98 -1.79
C ILE A 27 -11.04 17.72 -0.86
N GLY A 28 -11.97 18.66 -0.79
CA GLY A 28 -13.02 18.60 0.21
C GLY A 28 -13.93 19.82 0.24
N LYS A 29 -14.63 19.96 1.36
CA LYS A 29 -15.59 21.05 1.58
C LYS A 29 -15.33 21.72 2.91
N LEU A 30 -15.27 23.05 2.90
CA LEU A 30 -15.35 23.84 4.12
C LEU A 30 -16.78 23.75 4.66
N THR A 31 -16.94 23.09 5.81
CA THR A 31 -18.25 22.86 6.44
C THR A 31 -18.65 24.01 7.36
N SER A 32 -17.66 24.74 7.89
CA SER A 32 -17.85 25.92 8.73
C SER A 32 -16.63 26.85 8.70
N GLY A 33 -16.85 28.13 8.94
CA GLY A 33 -15.79 29.12 9.12
C GLY A 33 -15.16 29.64 7.83
N SER A 34 -13.92 30.08 7.94
CA SER A 34 -13.04 30.46 6.84
C SER A 34 -11.64 29.89 7.09
N LEU A 35 -10.96 29.50 6.02
CA LEU A 35 -9.61 28.96 6.05
C LEU A 35 -8.71 29.83 5.17
N LYS A 36 -7.58 30.29 5.70
CA LYS A 36 -6.61 31.14 5.00
C LYS A 36 -5.19 30.62 5.15
N VAL A 37 -4.31 31.06 4.26
CA VAL A 37 -2.87 30.76 4.33
C VAL A 37 -2.31 31.30 5.65
N GLY A 38 -1.58 30.43 6.37
CA GLY A 38 -0.99 30.74 7.67
C GLY A 38 -1.80 30.25 8.88
N ASP A 39 -3.02 29.75 8.69
CA ASP A 39 -3.79 29.16 9.79
C ASP A 39 -3.16 27.86 10.29
N ALA A 40 -3.17 27.67 11.61
CA ALA A 40 -2.82 26.40 12.22
C ALA A 40 -3.96 25.39 12.03
N VAL A 41 -3.61 24.17 11.59
CA VAL A 41 -4.55 23.08 11.31
C VAL A 41 -4.19 21.83 12.12
N GLN A 42 -5.20 21.22 12.72
CA GLN A 42 -5.19 19.82 13.16
C GLN A 42 -5.72 18.96 12.00
N ALA A 43 -4.96 17.94 11.60
CA ALA A 43 -5.36 17.00 10.56
C ALA A 43 -5.71 15.63 11.16
N ASP A 44 -7.00 15.27 11.13
CA ASP A 44 -7.52 14.01 11.65
C ASP A 44 -7.89 13.08 10.48
N VAL A 45 -7.13 11.99 10.30
CA VAL A 45 -7.43 10.97 9.29
C VAL A 45 -8.50 10.00 9.82
N ASP A 46 -9.40 9.54 8.95
CA ASP A 46 -10.29 8.42 9.25
C ASP A 46 -9.48 7.14 9.49
N GLN A 47 -9.22 6.85 10.77
CA GLN A 47 -8.38 5.74 11.21
C GLN A 47 -8.95 4.38 10.83
N ALA A 48 -10.27 4.20 10.94
CA ALA A 48 -10.92 2.94 10.61
C ALA A 48 -10.77 2.65 9.11
N ARG A 49 -10.96 3.67 8.27
CA ARG A 49 -10.75 3.56 6.82
C ARG A 49 -9.28 3.30 6.48
N ARG A 50 -8.36 4.05 7.08
CA ARG A 50 -6.92 3.86 6.87
C ARG A 50 -6.49 2.45 7.24
N GLN A 51 -7.02 1.90 8.34
CA GLN A 51 -6.68 0.55 8.78
C GLN A 51 -7.13 -0.51 7.76
N ARG A 52 -8.34 -0.42 7.21
CA ARG A 52 -8.80 -1.35 6.15
C ARG A 52 -7.91 -1.29 4.92
N ILE A 53 -7.50 -0.09 4.51
CA ILE A 53 -6.57 0.10 3.37
C ILE A 53 -5.21 -0.52 3.66
N ARG A 54 -4.66 -0.33 4.87
CA ARG A 54 -3.39 -0.94 5.29
C ARG A 54 -3.42 -2.46 5.22
N LEU A 55 -4.52 -3.08 5.67
CA LEU A 55 -4.72 -4.52 5.60
C LEU A 55 -4.77 -5.00 4.15
N ASN A 56 -5.59 -4.35 3.31
CA ASN A 56 -5.70 -4.69 1.89
C ASN A 56 -4.38 -4.48 1.13
N HIS A 57 -3.61 -3.44 1.46
CA HIS A 57 -2.28 -3.23 0.88
C HIS A 57 -1.31 -4.34 1.30
N SER A 58 -1.34 -4.73 2.58
CA SER A 58 -0.44 -5.78 3.08
C SER A 58 -0.75 -7.13 2.44
N ALA A 59 -2.04 -7.47 2.33
CA ALA A 59 -2.50 -8.66 1.63
C ALA A 59 -2.11 -8.65 0.15
N THR A 60 -1.95 -7.49 -0.48
CA THR A 60 -1.50 -7.39 -1.89
C THR A 60 -0.07 -7.94 -2.05
N HIS A 61 0.85 -7.62 -1.13
CA HIS A 61 2.23 -8.12 -1.15
C HIS A 61 2.30 -9.62 -0.85
N LEU A 62 1.52 -10.10 0.13
CA LEU A 62 1.39 -11.54 0.39
C LEU A 62 0.85 -12.28 -0.84
N MET A 63 -0.18 -11.74 -1.49
CA MET A 63 -0.76 -12.34 -2.68
C MET A 63 0.22 -12.35 -3.85
N HIS A 64 1.01 -11.29 -4.04
CA HIS A 64 2.03 -11.24 -5.08
C HIS A 64 3.11 -12.33 -4.89
N ALA A 65 3.64 -12.47 -3.68
CA ALA A 65 4.60 -13.53 -3.36
C ALA A 65 3.99 -14.94 -3.52
N ALA A 66 2.76 -15.15 -3.04
CA ALA A 66 2.05 -16.42 -3.18
C ALA A 66 1.79 -16.80 -4.65
N LEU A 67 1.36 -15.83 -5.48
CA LEU A 67 1.19 -16.04 -6.92
C LEU A 67 2.49 -16.49 -7.58
N ARG A 68 3.63 -15.89 -7.22
CA ARG A 68 4.94 -16.27 -7.77
C ARG A 68 5.39 -17.65 -7.32
N GLN A 69 5.06 -18.06 -6.09
CA GLN A 69 5.37 -19.39 -5.59
C GLN A 69 4.51 -20.48 -6.25
N VAL A 70 3.23 -20.20 -6.49
CA VAL A 70 2.30 -21.18 -7.08
C VAL A 70 2.43 -21.25 -8.59
N LEU A 71 2.44 -20.11 -9.27
CA LEU A 71 2.39 -20.03 -10.73
C LEU A 71 3.78 -19.91 -11.37
N GLY A 72 4.77 -19.41 -10.64
CA GLY A 72 6.14 -19.21 -11.12
C GLY A 72 6.59 -17.74 -11.16
N THR A 73 7.90 -17.56 -11.33
CA THR A 73 8.57 -16.24 -11.24
C THR A 73 8.32 -15.31 -12.43
N HIS A 74 7.65 -15.77 -13.48
CA HIS A 74 7.20 -14.95 -14.62
C HIS A 74 5.99 -14.08 -14.30
N VAL A 75 5.28 -14.37 -13.19
CA VAL A 75 4.21 -13.49 -12.71
C VAL A 75 4.79 -12.12 -12.42
N ALA A 76 4.28 -11.12 -13.15
CA ALA A 76 4.64 -9.73 -13.01
C ALA A 76 3.38 -8.88 -12.88
N GLN A 77 3.39 -7.93 -11.94
CA GLN A 77 2.30 -6.99 -11.75
C GLN A 77 2.06 -6.17 -13.03
N LYS A 78 0.78 -6.00 -13.38
CA LYS A 78 0.27 -5.16 -14.48
C LYS A 78 -0.72 -4.10 -14.01
N GLY A 79 -1.24 -4.22 -12.80
CA GLY A 79 -2.15 -3.26 -12.20
C GLY A 79 -2.42 -3.59 -10.74
N SER A 80 -2.77 -2.57 -9.95
CA SER A 80 -3.20 -2.77 -8.58
C SER A 80 -4.22 -1.70 -8.21
N LEU A 81 -5.25 -2.10 -7.47
CA LEU A 81 -6.20 -1.23 -6.83
C LEU A 81 -6.30 -1.63 -5.36
N VAL A 82 -6.06 -0.69 -4.46
CA VAL A 82 -6.25 -0.90 -3.02
C VAL A 82 -7.18 0.20 -2.50
N ASN A 83 -8.31 -0.19 -1.93
CA ASN A 83 -9.22 0.72 -1.25
C ASN A 83 -9.72 0.11 0.07
N ASP A 84 -10.62 0.80 0.77
CA ASP A 84 -11.11 0.39 2.08
C ASP A 84 -12.18 -0.71 2.04
N LYS A 85 -12.51 -1.21 0.83
CA LYS A 85 -13.48 -2.29 0.60
C LYS A 85 -12.82 -3.54 0.05
N ALA A 86 -11.83 -3.39 -0.83
CA ALA A 86 -11.19 -4.50 -1.52
C ALA A 86 -9.77 -4.15 -1.99
N LEU A 87 -9.04 -5.21 -2.35
CA LEU A 87 -7.86 -5.15 -3.19
C LEU A 87 -8.15 -5.84 -4.53
N ARG A 88 -7.50 -5.39 -5.61
CA ARG A 88 -7.43 -6.04 -6.91
C ARG A 88 -5.98 -6.04 -7.35
N PHE A 89 -5.49 -7.17 -7.85
CA PHE A 89 -4.14 -7.30 -8.36
C PHE A 89 -4.19 -7.91 -9.74
N ASP A 90 -3.73 -7.16 -10.72
CA ASP A 90 -3.68 -7.57 -12.12
C ASP A 90 -2.24 -8.01 -12.41
N PHE A 91 -2.05 -9.19 -12.99
CA PHE A 91 -0.73 -9.76 -13.25
C PHE A 91 -0.67 -10.47 -14.60
N SER A 92 0.53 -10.60 -15.16
CA SER A 92 0.75 -11.37 -16.38
C SER A 92 0.84 -12.86 -16.08
N HIS A 93 0.04 -13.64 -16.80
CA HIS A 93 0.09 -15.09 -16.81
C HIS A 93 -0.35 -15.61 -18.20
N PHE A 94 0.05 -16.82 -18.55
CA PHE A 94 -0.16 -17.36 -19.91
C PHE A 94 -1.59 -17.86 -20.15
N GLU A 95 -2.30 -18.20 -19.07
CA GLU A 95 -3.66 -18.72 -19.10
C GLU A 95 -4.45 -18.25 -17.87
N ALA A 96 -5.72 -18.61 -17.80
CA ALA A 96 -6.52 -18.37 -16.60
C ALA A 96 -6.08 -19.34 -15.49
N MET A 97 -6.01 -18.87 -14.24
CA MET A 97 -5.72 -19.73 -13.11
C MET A 97 -6.77 -20.82 -12.96
N LYS A 98 -6.32 -22.03 -12.65
CA LYS A 98 -7.20 -23.15 -12.32
C LYS A 98 -7.76 -22.99 -10.89
N PRO A 99 -8.93 -23.57 -10.58
CA PRO A 99 -9.51 -23.48 -9.24
C PRO A 99 -8.58 -23.94 -8.12
N GLU A 100 -7.76 -24.97 -8.35
CA GLU A 100 -6.76 -25.47 -7.42
C GLU A 100 -5.61 -24.49 -7.17
N GLU A 101 -5.17 -23.75 -8.19
CA GLU A 101 -4.13 -22.73 -8.06
C GLU A 101 -4.64 -21.53 -7.27
N ILE A 102 -5.90 -21.13 -7.51
CA ILE A 102 -6.56 -20.06 -6.73
C ILE A 102 -6.60 -20.44 -5.24
N ARG A 103 -7.03 -21.68 -4.93
CA ARG A 103 -7.04 -22.18 -3.54
C ARG A 103 -5.64 -22.24 -2.94
N ALA A 104 -4.64 -22.70 -3.69
CA ALA A 104 -3.27 -22.75 -3.20
C ALA A 104 -2.71 -21.36 -2.85
N VAL A 105 -3.01 -20.34 -3.66
CA VAL A 105 -2.65 -18.95 -3.36
C VAL A 105 -3.37 -18.46 -2.10
N GLU A 106 -4.68 -18.70 -2.00
CA GLU A 106 -5.48 -18.33 -0.83
C GLU A 106 -4.95 -18.99 0.46
N ASP A 107 -4.63 -20.28 0.42
CA ASP A 107 -4.11 -21.03 1.55
C ASP A 107 -2.74 -20.51 2.00
N LEU A 108 -1.85 -20.21 1.05
CA LEU A 108 -0.53 -19.63 1.34
C LEU A 108 -0.65 -18.25 1.99
N VAL A 109 -1.46 -17.34 1.42
CA VAL A 109 -1.67 -16.01 2.00
C VAL A 109 -2.19 -16.13 3.43
N ASN A 110 -3.22 -16.95 3.65
CA ASN A 110 -3.78 -17.15 4.99
C ASN A 110 -2.79 -17.81 5.96
N ALA A 111 -1.91 -18.70 5.48
CA ALA A 111 -0.85 -19.26 6.30
C ALA A 111 0.15 -18.18 6.75
N GLN A 112 0.53 -17.25 5.87
CA GLN A 112 1.41 -16.14 6.21
C GLN A 112 0.77 -15.17 7.20
N ILE A 113 -0.52 -14.88 7.04
CA ILE A 113 -1.29 -14.09 8.01
C ILE A 113 -1.25 -14.77 9.38
N ARG A 114 -1.50 -16.08 9.45
CA ARG A 114 -1.45 -16.84 10.72
C ARG A 114 -0.06 -16.91 11.34
N ARG A 115 1.03 -16.82 10.56
CA ARG A 115 2.39 -16.71 11.10
C ARG A 115 2.61 -15.40 11.85
N ASN A 116 1.79 -14.37 11.58
CA ASN A 116 1.78 -13.10 12.29
C ASN A 116 3.21 -12.54 12.42
N LEU A 117 3.97 -12.46 11.33
CA LEU A 117 5.35 -12.00 11.32
C LEU A 117 5.40 -10.47 11.36
N PRO A 118 6.45 -9.86 11.93
CA PRO A 118 6.66 -8.41 11.80
C PRO A 118 6.71 -7.97 10.34
N ILE A 119 6.06 -6.84 10.06
CA ILE A 119 6.22 -6.12 8.79
C ILE A 119 7.19 -4.97 9.05
N GLU A 120 8.35 -5.02 8.42
CA GLU A 120 9.45 -4.08 8.62
C GLU A 120 9.63 -3.19 7.40
N THR A 121 9.95 -1.92 7.62
CA THR A 121 10.22 -1.00 6.51
C THR A 121 11.46 -0.16 6.75
N ASN A 122 12.33 -0.12 5.75
CA ASN A 122 13.62 0.53 5.81
C ASN A 122 13.80 1.46 4.61
N ILE A 123 14.42 2.63 4.82
CA ILE A 123 14.80 3.53 3.73
C ILE A 123 16.28 3.35 3.46
N MET A 124 16.62 2.85 2.28
CA MET A 124 17.99 2.53 1.89
C MET A 124 18.25 2.90 0.43
N ASP A 125 19.52 2.83 0.02
CA ASP A 125 19.91 3.09 -1.36
C ASP A 125 19.35 1.99 -2.28
N ILE A 126 19.03 2.36 -3.52
CA ILE A 126 18.40 1.44 -4.49
C ILE A 126 19.25 0.19 -4.76
N ASP A 127 20.57 0.31 -4.75
CA ASP A 127 21.47 -0.83 -4.98
C ASP A 127 21.48 -1.77 -3.77
N ALA A 128 21.51 -1.23 -2.54
CA ALA A 128 21.37 -2.03 -1.32
C ALA A 128 20.02 -2.74 -1.25
N ALA A 129 18.94 -2.10 -1.73
CA ALA A 129 17.63 -2.74 -1.82
C ALA A 129 17.61 -3.90 -2.83
N ARG A 130 18.29 -3.76 -3.98
CA ARG A 130 18.45 -4.85 -4.96
C ARG A 130 19.23 -6.02 -4.36
N GLU A 131 20.31 -5.73 -3.63
CA GLU A 131 21.11 -6.75 -2.92
C GLU A 131 20.32 -7.46 -1.83
N SER A 132 19.39 -6.77 -1.16
CA SER A 132 18.50 -7.39 -0.17
C SER A 132 17.42 -8.29 -0.77
N GLY A 133 17.42 -8.50 -2.09
CA GLY A 133 16.41 -9.27 -2.82
C GLY A 133 15.07 -8.54 -2.93
N ALA A 134 15.02 -7.23 -2.69
CA ALA A 134 13.78 -6.48 -2.82
C ALA A 134 13.33 -6.45 -4.28
N MET A 135 12.11 -6.89 -4.51
CA MET A 135 11.51 -6.84 -5.83
C MET A 135 11.10 -5.41 -6.15
N ALA A 136 11.68 -4.88 -7.23
CA ALA A 136 11.19 -3.67 -7.86
C ALA A 136 9.97 -3.98 -8.72
N LEU A 137 8.95 -3.13 -8.63
CA LEU A 137 7.79 -3.22 -9.53
C LEU A 137 8.20 -2.67 -10.90
N PHE A 138 7.87 -3.44 -11.94
CA PHE A 138 8.35 -3.18 -13.30
C PHE A 138 7.75 -1.87 -13.85
N GLY A 139 8.61 -0.98 -14.37
CA GLY A 139 8.21 0.26 -15.04
C GLY A 139 8.16 1.51 -14.17
N GLU A 140 8.38 1.40 -12.86
CA GLU A 140 8.47 2.54 -11.95
C GLU A 140 9.88 3.18 -12.02
N LYS A 141 9.93 4.51 -12.03
CA LYS A 141 11.18 5.26 -11.81
C LYS A 141 11.35 5.44 -10.30
N TYR A 142 12.46 4.99 -9.77
CA TYR A 142 12.80 5.10 -8.35
C TYR A 142 13.83 6.21 -8.14
N ASP A 143 13.70 6.91 -7.00
CA ASP A 143 14.73 7.82 -6.50
C ASP A 143 15.94 7.01 -5.97
N ASP A 144 17.07 7.68 -5.72
CA ASP A 144 18.29 7.04 -5.20
C ASP A 144 18.05 6.32 -3.86
N ARG A 145 17.12 6.86 -3.06
CA ARG A 145 16.67 6.25 -1.81
C ARG A 145 15.25 5.72 -1.94
N VAL A 146 15.09 4.44 -1.65
CA VAL A 146 13.82 3.73 -1.75
C VAL A 146 13.38 3.19 -0.40
N ARG A 147 12.07 3.03 -0.23
CA ARG A 147 11.49 2.36 0.93
C ARG A 147 11.26 0.89 0.61
N VAL A 148 12.00 0.03 1.28
CA VAL A 148 11.84 -1.43 1.24
C VAL A 148 10.86 -1.85 2.33
N LEU A 149 9.94 -2.75 1.98
CA LEU A 149 9.00 -3.42 2.85
C LEU A 149 9.33 -4.90 2.89
N SER A 150 9.45 -5.47 4.09
CA SER A 150 9.69 -6.90 4.31
C SER A 150 8.59 -7.49 5.17
N MET A 151 8.04 -8.63 4.75
CA MET A 151 7.04 -9.43 5.46
C MET A 151 7.65 -10.79 5.82
N GLY A 152 8.47 -10.78 6.88
CA GLY A 152 9.28 -11.94 7.24
C GLY A 152 10.20 -12.38 6.10
N ASP A 153 10.25 -13.68 5.88
CA ASP A 153 11.00 -14.35 4.82
C ASP A 153 10.21 -14.50 3.50
N PHE A 154 8.97 -14.01 3.45
CA PHE A 154 8.03 -14.36 2.40
C PHE A 154 7.93 -13.34 1.26
N SER A 155 7.94 -12.05 1.59
CA SER A 155 7.87 -10.96 0.60
C SER A 155 8.81 -9.82 1.01
N THR A 156 9.63 -9.36 0.07
CA THR A 156 10.47 -8.17 0.19
C THR A 156 10.30 -7.33 -1.07
N GLU A 157 9.74 -6.13 -0.96
CA GLU A 157 9.30 -5.32 -2.11
C GLU A 157 9.56 -3.83 -1.89
N LEU A 158 9.75 -3.07 -2.96
CA LEU A 158 9.77 -1.61 -2.90
C LEU A 158 8.35 -1.07 -2.80
N CYS A 159 8.01 -0.42 -1.68
CA CYS A 159 6.67 0.14 -1.50
C CYS A 159 6.64 1.38 -0.59
N GLY A 160 6.15 2.50 -1.13
CA GLY A 160 5.93 3.76 -0.41
C GLY A 160 4.59 3.88 0.32
N GLY A 161 3.73 2.86 0.23
CA GLY A 161 2.40 2.89 0.86
C GLY A 161 2.41 2.58 2.35
N THR A 162 1.22 2.58 2.95
CA THR A 162 1.02 2.19 4.34
C THR A 162 0.60 0.72 4.46
N HIS A 163 1.16 0.03 5.45
CA HIS A 163 0.99 -1.42 5.67
C HIS A 163 0.61 -1.70 7.12
N ALA A 164 0.08 -2.89 7.40
CA ALA A 164 -0.12 -3.40 8.74
C ALA A 164 1.24 -3.53 9.47
N SER A 165 1.21 -3.69 10.79
CA SER A 165 2.43 -3.90 11.59
C SER A 165 2.91 -5.35 11.58
N ARG A 166 2.01 -6.29 11.29
CA ARG A 166 2.26 -7.72 11.23
C ARG A 166 1.39 -8.35 10.14
N THR A 167 1.82 -9.48 9.59
CA THR A 167 1.04 -10.26 8.62
C THR A 167 -0.26 -10.77 9.21
#